data_AF-A0A8T7EIP7-F1
#
_entry.id   AF-A0A8T7EIP7-F1
#
_cell.length_a   1.000
_cell.length_b   1.000
_cell.length_c   1.000
_cell.angle_alpha   90.00
_cell.angle_beta   90.00
_cell.angle_gamma   90.00
#
_symmetry.space_group_name_H-M   'P 1'
#
loop_
_entity.id
_entity.type
_entity.pdbx_description
1 polymer ?
#
loop_
_entity_poly.entity_id
_entity_poly.type
_entity_poly.pdbx_seq_one_letter_code
_entity_poly.pdbx_strand_id
1 'polypeptide(L)'
;MVTGLGGRAAEQIIFHEVTSGAVSDLRQVTSIARAMVAQLGMSDAVGPLNFGDDERQPFLGYTLSQGRNYSEETAAKIDSEVRRLVEEAYAQTIQLLTQHKDKLEALAQALLSNEMIGQEEMYRIIGMEDKLAELTENVFRESIAKEPVKSNGSAPHKDETNAEAASAPKSVDKPKDLSLDLLDDDTPDKANLAGSPPVAPAGDQHTDPKPAKPSGPVHPLDRRTGDE
;
A
#
# COMPACT_ATOMS: atom_id res chain seq x y z
N MET A 1 -5.38 -0.50 -6.40
CA MET A 1 -5.96 0.65 -5.65
C MET A 1 -6.74 0.17 -4.43
N VAL A 2 -7.83 -0.61 -4.60
CA VAL A 2 -8.63 -1.18 -3.49
C VAL A 2 -7.80 -1.78 -2.36
N THR A 3 -6.76 -2.55 -2.69
CA THR A 3 -5.82 -3.17 -1.74
C THR A 3 -5.05 -2.17 -0.87
N GLY A 4 -4.38 -1.17 -1.47
CA GLY A 4 -3.64 -0.14 -0.74
C GLY A 4 -4.55 0.75 0.12
N LEU A 5 -5.81 0.92 -0.27
CA LEU A 5 -6.81 1.62 0.56
C LEU A 5 -7.31 0.79 1.76
N GLY A 6 -6.96 -0.50 1.82
CA GLY A 6 -7.44 -1.46 2.81
C GLY A 6 -7.18 -1.05 4.27
N GLY A 7 -5.94 -0.65 4.60
CA GLY A 7 -5.58 -0.27 5.97
C GLY A 7 -6.41 0.90 6.50
N ARG A 8 -6.44 2.01 5.74
CA ARG A 8 -7.24 3.20 6.10
C ARG A 8 -8.75 2.93 6.14
N ALA A 9 -9.25 2.05 5.28
CA ALA A 9 -10.65 1.66 5.29
C ALA A 9 -10.99 0.79 6.51
N ALA A 10 -10.09 -0.13 6.92
CA ALA A 10 -10.25 -0.93 8.13
C ALA A 10 -10.26 -0.06 9.40
N GLU A 11 -9.34 0.92 9.52
CA GLU A 11 -9.35 1.91 10.61
C GLU A 11 -10.70 2.61 10.74
N GLN A 12 -11.23 3.13 9.62
CA GLN A 12 -12.51 3.87 9.62
C GLN A 12 -13.71 2.96 9.99
N ILE A 13 -13.68 1.68 9.60
CA ILE A 13 -14.77 0.72 9.88
C ILE A 13 -14.77 0.25 11.33
N ILE A 14 -13.59 0.04 11.93
CA ILE A 14 -13.43 -0.56 13.26
C ILE A 14 -13.31 0.50 14.36
N PHE A 15 -12.51 1.54 14.15
CA PHE A 15 -12.21 2.57 15.16
C PHE A 15 -12.95 3.89 14.93
N HIS A 16 -13.60 4.07 13.77
CA HIS A 16 -14.31 5.29 13.36
C HIS A 16 -13.43 6.56 13.30
N GLU A 17 -12.11 6.35 13.20
CA GLU A 17 -11.09 7.37 12.99
C GLU A 17 -10.18 7.00 11.81
N VAL A 18 -9.26 7.88 11.45
CA VAL A 18 -8.25 7.64 10.41
C VAL A 18 -6.90 8.16 10.89
N THR A 19 -5.86 7.31 10.79
CA THR A 19 -4.51 7.65 11.27
C THR A 19 -3.61 8.15 10.13
N SER A 20 -2.38 8.51 10.47
CA SER A 20 -1.31 8.81 9.50
C SER A 20 -0.60 7.57 8.95
N GLY A 21 -0.93 6.35 9.41
CA GLY A 21 -0.25 5.10 9.01
C GLY A 21 -0.29 4.84 7.50
N ALA A 22 -1.44 5.11 6.87
CA ALA A 22 -1.67 4.84 5.44
C ALA A 22 -1.12 5.91 4.46
N VAL A 23 -0.26 6.83 4.90
CA VAL A 23 0.29 7.90 4.02
C VAL A 23 1.07 7.34 2.84
N SER A 24 1.77 6.21 3.00
CA SER A 24 2.50 5.55 1.91
C SER A 24 1.54 5.03 0.83
N ASP A 25 0.48 4.34 1.25
CA ASP A 25 -0.50 3.76 0.34
C ASP A 25 -1.32 4.83 -0.37
N LEU A 26 -1.73 5.90 0.32
CA LEU A 26 -2.40 7.04 -0.30
C LEU A 26 -1.53 7.68 -1.40
N ARG A 27 -0.22 7.80 -1.17
CA ARG A 27 0.73 8.30 -2.19
C ARG A 27 0.80 7.35 -3.39
N GLN A 28 0.91 6.05 -3.16
CA GLN A 28 0.97 5.04 -4.22
C GLN A 28 -0.34 5.01 -5.04
N VAL A 29 -1.49 4.96 -4.37
CA VAL A 29 -2.83 4.96 -4.99
C VAL A 29 -3.06 6.22 -5.81
N THR A 30 -2.70 7.40 -5.28
CA THR A 30 -2.81 8.66 -6.02
C THR A 30 -1.88 8.69 -7.24
N SER A 31 -0.66 8.16 -7.13
CA SER A 31 0.27 8.08 -8.26
C SER A 31 -0.24 7.14 -9.37
N ILE A 32 -0.81 5.99 -8.99
CA ILE A 32 -1.42 5.04 -9.94
C ILE A 32 -2.61 5.68 -10.64
N ALA A 33 -3.54 6.28 -9.89
CA ALA A 33 -4.70 6.97 -10.46
C ALA A 33 -4.29 8.11 -11.40
N ARG A 34 -3.26 8.90 -11.05
CA ARG A 34 -2.73 9.95 -11.94
C ARG A 34 -2.11 9.38 -13.22
N ALA A 35 -1.36 8.27 -13.13
CA ALA A 35 -0.83 7.61 -14.33
C ALA A 35 -1.96 7.07 -15.22
N MET A 36 -2.99 6.43 -14.64
CA MET A 36 -4.16 5.94 -15.37
C MET A 36 -4.85 7.05 -16.17
N VAL A 37 -5.14 8.19 -15.52
CA VAL A 37 -5.85 9.32 -16.14
C VAL A 37 -4.96 10.10 -17.11
N ALA A 38 -3.74 10.44 -16.71
CA ALA A 38 -2.91 11.41 -17.43
C ALA A 38 -1.90 10.77 -18.39
N GLN A 39 -1.58 9.48 -18.29
CA GLN A 39 -0.53 8.85 -19.11
C GLN A 39 -1.04 7.67 -19.94
N LEU A 40 -1.99 6.90 -19.38
CA LEU A 40 -2.53 5.68 -19.99
C LEU A 40 -3.87 5.88 -20.71
N GLY A 41 -4.42 7.10 -20.68
CA GLY A 41 -5.69 7.44 -21.35
C GLY A 41 -6.93 6.74 -20.78
N MET A 42 -6.89 6.29 -19.52
CA MET A 42 -7.95 5.48 -18.87
C MET A 42 -9.08 6.35 -18.26
N SER A 43 -9.43 7.45 -18.93
CA SER A 43 -10.55 8.32 -18.57
C SER A 43 -11.20 8.85 -19.85
N ASP A 44 -12.48 8.55 -20.06
CA ASP A 44 -13.23 9.06 -21.22
C ASP A 44 -13.33 10.59 -21.23
N ALA A 45 -13.28 11.23 -20.05
CA ALA A 45 -13.32 12.66 -19.92
C ALA A 45 -12.01 13.31 -20.40
N VAL A 46 -10.85 12.71 -20.11
CA VAL A 46 -9.52 13.22 -20.52
C VAL A 46 -9.16 12.74 -21.94
N GLY A 47 -9.63 11.57 -22.33
CA GLY A 47 -9.39 10.95 -23.63
C GLY A 47 -8.07 10.15 -23.71
N PRO A 48 -7.81 9.47 -24.84
CA PRO A 48 -6.63 8.64 -25.05
C PRO A 48 -5.38 9.47 -25.38
N LEU A 49 -5.01 10.39 -24.47
CA LEU A 49 -3.87 11.30 -24.59
C LEU A 49 -2.87 11.06 -23.46
N ASN A 50 -1.60 11.36 -23.74
CA ASN A 50 -0.53 11.33 -22.74
C ASN A 50 -0.10 12.76 -22.39
N PHE A 51 -0.34 13.14 -21.14
CA PHE A 51 0.02 14.38 -20.46
C PHE A 51 1.10 14.16 -19.38
N GLY A 52 1.75 12.99 -19.37
CA GLY A 52 2.90 12.73 -18.51
C GLY A 52 4.12 13.56 -18.92
N ASP A 53 4.96 13.89 -17.94
CA ASP A 53 6.24 14.52 -18.22
C ASP A 53 7.14 13.54 -18.99
N ASP A 54 7.57 13.93 -20.19
CA ASP A 54 8.68 13.31 -20.88
C ASP A 54 9.92 13.35 -19.98
N GLU A 55 10.49 12.18 -19.74
CA GLU A 55 11.80 11.93 -19.15
C GLU A 55 12.24 12.85 -18.00
N ARG A 56 12.20 12.31 -16.77
CA ARG A 56 13.12 12.73 -15.72
C ARG A 56 14.56 12.42 -16.16
N GLN A 57 15.17 13.32 -16.93
CA GLN A 57 16.58 13.29 -17.33
C GLN A 57 17.46 13.38 -16.07
N PRO A 58 18.00 12.26 -15.53
CA PRO A 58 18.61 12.25 -14.20
C PRO A 58 19.99 12.92 -14.17
N PHE A 59 20.48 13.33 -15.33
CA PHE A 59 21.86 13.75 -15.57
C PHE A 59 22.03 15.27 -15.69
N LEU A 60 20.95 16.02 -15.95
CA LEU A 60 20.98 17.47 -15.84
C LEU A 60 20.59 17.85 -14.41
N GLY A 61 21.57 18.30 -13.62
CA GLY A 61 21.39 18.85 -12.26
C GLY A 61 20.55 20.15 -12.18
N TYR A 62 19.79 20.45 -13.22
CA TYR A 62 18.76 21.47 -13.26
C TYR A 62 17.40 20.80 -13.11
N THR A 63 16.87 20.79 -11.89
CA THR A 63 15.42 20.69 -11.66
C THR A 63 14.76 22.02 -12.06
N LEU A 64 14.99 22.45 -13.30
CA LEU A 64 14.29 23.59 -13.87
C LEU A 64 12.86 23.12 -14.14
N SER A 65 11.92 23.71 -13.41
CA SER A 65 10.49 23.40 -13.45
C SER A 65 9.98 23.29 -14.89
N GLN A 66 9.92 22.06 -15.42
CA GLN A 66 9.16 21.77 -16.62
C GLN A 66 7.71 22.06 -16.28
N GLY A 67 7.16 23.14 -16.86
CA GLY A 67 5.77 23.48 -16.68
C GLY A 67 4.89 22.40 -17.29
N ARG A 68 3.68 22.22 -16.75
CA ARG A 68 2.68 21.33 -17.34
C ARG A 68 2.46 21.72 -18.80
N ASN A 69 2.66 20.78 -19.73
CA ASN A 69 2.45 21.00 -21.17
C ASN A 69 0.95 21.01 -21.57
N TYR A 70 0.07 21.47 -20.68
CA TYR A 70 -1.38 21.48 -20.82
C TYR A 70 -2.01 22.62 -20.01
N SER A 71 -3.22 23.03 -20.38
CA SER A 71 -3.93 24.13 -19.73
C SER A 71 -4.35 23.79 -18.29
N GLU A 72 -4.60 24.82 -17.47
CA GLU A 72 -5.19 24.65 -16.13
C GLU A 72 -6.58 23.98 -16.17
N GLU A 73 -7.34 24.16 -17.25
CA GLU A 73 -8.60 23.45 -17.46
C GLU A 73 -8.37 21.93 -17.59
N THR A 74 -7.40 21.51 -18.41
CA THR A 74 -7.00 20.10 -18.52
C THR A 74 -6.42 19.58 -17.20
N ALA A 75 -5.64 20.40 -16.48
CA ALA A 75 -5.11 20.03 -15.17
C ALA A 75 -6.21 19.76 -14.15
N ALA A 76 -7.19 20.66 -14.04
CA ALA A 76 -8.36 20.51 -13.17
C ALA A 76 -9.19 19.28 -13.56
N LYS A 77 -9.33 18.99 -14.86
CA LYS A 77 -10.01 17.79 -15.37
C LYS A 77 -9.29 16.50 -14.96
N ILE A 78 -7.97 16.45 -15.10
CA ILE A 78 -7.13 15.33 -14.63
C ILE A 78 -7.30 15.16 -13.12
N ASP A 79 -7.17 16.23 -12.33
CA ASP A 79 -7.27 16.17 -10.87
C ASP A 79 -8.67 15.73 -10.39
N SER A 80 -9.73 16.13 -11.09
CA SER A 80 -11.11 15.67 -10.85
C SER A 80 -11.27 14.16 -11.12
N GLU A 81 -10.72 13.66 -12.23
CA GLU A 81 -10.80 12.25 -12.59
C GLU A 81 -9.94 11.36 -11.68
N VAL A 82 -8.77 11.84 -11.26
CA VAL A 82 -7.95 11.18 -10.23
C VAL A 82 -8.70 11.07 -8.92
N ARG A 83 -9.35 12.16 -8.48
CA ARG A 83 -10.22 12.14 -7.30
C ARG A 83 -11.31 11.08 -7.44
N ARG A 84 -12.06 11.10 -8.55
CA ARG A 84 -13.17 10.17 -8.81
C ARG A 84 -12.72 8.72 -8.70
N LEU A 85 -11.63 8.33 -9.37
CA LEU A 85 -11.11 6.96 -9.33
C LEU A 85 -10.70 6.53 -7.90
N VAL A 86 -10.09 7.42 -7.11
CA VAL A 86 -9.67 7.11 -5.73
C VAL A 86 -10.87 7.02 -4.80
N GLU A 87 -11.87 7.89 -4.95
CA GLU A 87 -13.11 7.86 -4.16
C GLU A 87 -13.97 6.63 -4.48
N GLU A 88 -14.10 6.25 -5.76
CA GLU A 88 -14.75 4.99 -6.19
C GLU A 88 -14.03 3.76 -5.63
N ALA A 89 -12.69 3.70 -5.74
CA ALA A 89 -11.91 2.62 -5.17
C ALA A 89 -12.03 2.55 -3.64
N TYR A 90 -12.11 3.70 -2.95
CA TYR A 90 -12.29 3.75 -1.49
C TYR A 90 -13.68 3.25 -1.08
N ALA A 91 -14.73 3.65 -1.79
CA ALA A 91 -16.09 3.16 -1.57
C ALA A 91 -16.17 1.63 -1.77
N GLN A 92 -15.53 1.10 -2.81
CA GLN A 92 -15.42 -0.35 -3.04
C GLN A 92 -14.66 -1.06 -1.89
N THR A 93 -13.54 -0.50 -1.41
CA THR A 93 -12.81 -1.06 -0.26
C THR A 93 -13.69 -1.07 1.00
N ILE A 94 -14.37 0.04 1.31
CA ILE A 94 -15.26 0.13 2.47
C ILE A 94 -16.38 -0.90 2.37
N GLN A 95 -17.02 -1.04 1.20
CA GLN A 95 -18.06 -2.02 0.97
C GLN A 95 -17.56 -3.46 1.18
N LEU A 96 -16.42 -3.81 0.58
CA LEU A 96 -15.82 -5.15 0.67
C LEU A 96 -15.44 -5.52 2.12
N LEU A 97 -14.78 -4.61 2.84
CA LEU A 97 -14.40 -4.83 4.23
C LEU A 97 -15.62 -4.86 5.17
N THR A 98 -16.67 -4.09 4.88
CA THR A 98 -17.92 -4.14 5.67
C THR A 98 -18.65 -5.46 5.45
N GLN A 99 -18.66 -5.99 4.22
CA GLN A 99 -19.25 -7.30 3.89
C GLN A 99 -18.53 -8.49 4.54
N HIS A 100 -17.25 -8.32 4.90
CA HIS A 100 -16.40 -9.34 5.52
C HIS A 100 -15.82 -8.87 6.86
N LYS A 101 -16.59 -8.05 7.60
CA LYS A 101 -16.17 -7.46 8.87
C LYS A 101 -15.85 -8.52 9.93
N ASP A 102 -16.61 -9.60 9.95
CA ASP A 102 -16.40 -10.80 10.77
C ASP A 102 -14.99 -11.39 10.55
N LYS A 103 -14.58 -11.55 9.29
CA LYS A 103 -13.26 -12.07 8.91
C LYS A 103 -12.13 -11.09 9.26
N LEU A 104 -12.37 -9.79 9.10
CA LEU A 104 -11.44 -8.73 9.49
C LEU A 104 -11.19 -8.72 11.00
N GLU A 105 -12.23 -8.81 11.81
CA GLU A 105 -12.13 -8.90 13.28
C GLU A 105 -11.46 -10.19 13.74
N ALA A 106 -11.80 -11.34 13.13
CA ALA A 106 -11.16 -12.62 13.43
C ALA A 106 -9.64 -12.61 13.13
N LEU A 107 -9.23 -12.00 12.01
CA LEU A 107 -7.83 -11.86 11.63
C LEU A 107 -7.07 -10.93 12.58
N ALA A 108 -7.69 -9.82 12.99
CA ALA A 108 -7.12 -8.91 13.98
C ALA A 108 -6.96 -9.59 15.35
N GLN A 109 -7.96 -10.37 15.80
CA GLN A 109 -7.88 -11.10 17.06
C GLN A 109 -6.81 -12.21 17.06
N ALA A 110 -6.60 -12.87 15.91
CA ALA A 110 -5.50 -13.81 15.73
C ALA A 110 -4.14 -13.08 15.82
N LEU A 111 -3.97 -11.94 15.14
CA LEU A 111 -2.75 -11.13 15.18
C LEU A 111 -2.46 -10.49 16.56
N LEU A 112 -3.49 -10.21 17.36
CA LEU A 112 -3.34 -9.78 18.76
C LEU A 112 -2.89 -10.92 19.69
N SER A 113 -3.16 -12.17 19.31
CA SER A 113 -2.79 -13.36 20.09
C SER A 113 -1.43 -13.93 19.66
N ASN A 114 -1.14 -13.84 18.35
CA ASN A 114 0.07 -14.30 17.68
C ASN A 114 0.63 -13.13 16.85
N GLU A 115 1.79 -12.57 17.21
CA GLU A 115 2.39 -11.41 16.51
C GLU A 115 2.57 -11.63 14.99
N MET A 116 2.66 -12.90 14.57
CA MET A 116 2.69 -13.33 13.17
C MET A 116 1.76 -14.53 12.99
N ILE A 117 1.04 -14.57 11.87
CA ILE A 117 0.22 -15.71 11.44
C ILE A 117 0.74 -16.27 10.11
N GLY A 118 0.67 -17.59 9.95
CA GLY A 118 1.08 -18.25 8.71
C GLY A 118 0.02 -18.16 7.61
N GLN A 119 0.41 -18.36 6.35
CA GLN A 119 -0.51 -18.34 5.19
C GLN A 119 -1.65 -19.37 5.33
N GLU A 120 -1.35 -20.57 5.84
CA GLU A 120 -2.33 -21.64 6.11
C GLU A 120 -3.35 -21.23 7.19
N GLU A 121 -2.90 -20.55 8.24
CA GLU A 121 -3.75 -20.02 9.30
C GLU A 121 -4.62 -18.86 8.79
N MET A 122 -4.03 -17.93 8.03
CA MET A 122 -4.75 -16.83 7.39
C MET A 122 -5.89 -17.36 6.50
N TYR A 123 -5.64 -18.34 5.63
CA TYR A 123 -6.67 -18.93 4.77
C TYR A 123 -7.78 -19.65 5.55
N ARG A 124 -7.47 -20.27 6.70
CA ARG A 124 -8.49 -20.84 7.61
C ARG A 124 -9.34 -19.74 8.26
N ILE A 125 -8.72 -18.68 8.76
CA ILE A 125 -9.44 -17.57 9.42
C ILE A 125 -10.40 -16.87 8.45
N ILE A 126 -9.96 -16.61 7.22
CA ILE A 126 -10.77 -15.88 6.23
C ILE A 126 -11.67 -16.80 5.39
N GLY A 127 -11.76 -18.10 5.70
CA GLY A 127 -12.61 -19.07 4.99
C GLY A 127 -12.30 -19.13 3.49
N MET A 128 -11.08 -19.58 3.15
CA MET A 128 -10.61 -19.82 1.78
C MET A 128 -10.11 -21.26 1.65
N GLU A 129 -11.02 -22.22 1.82
CA GLU A 129 -10.76 -23.65 1.83
C GLU A 129 -10.11 -24.15 0.53
N ASP A 130 -10.50 -23.61 -0.63
CA ASP A 130 -9.90 -23.94 -1.93
C ASP A 130 -8.40 -23.56 -1.98
N LYS A 131 -8.04 -22.40 -1.40
CA LYS A 131 -6.65 -21.95 -1.34
C LYS A 131 -5.83 -22.66 -0.28
N LEU A 132 -6.48 -23.10 0.80
CA LEU A 132 -5.88 -24.00 1.78
C LEU A 132 -5.51 -25.34 1.13
N ALA A 133 -6.43 -25.95 0.37
CA ALA A 133 -6.20 -27.20 -0.35
C ALA A 133 -5.08 -27.06 -1.41
N GLU A 134 -5.10 -26.00 -2.21
CA GLU A 134 -4.03 -25.70 -3.19
C GLU A 134 -2.65 -25.58 -2.51
N LEU A 135 -2.58 -24.91 -1.35
CA LEU A 135 -1.35 -24.76 -0.58
C LEU A 135 -0.84 -26.12 -0.06
N THR A 136 -1.72 -26.96 0.49
CA THR A 136 -1.37 -28.31 0.97
C THR A 136 -0.83 -29.20 -0.15
N GLU A 137 -1.49 -29.22 -1.32
CA GLU A 137 -1.06 -29.99 -2.49
C GLU A 137 0.31 -29.54 -3.01
N ASN A 138 0.57 -28.23 -3.04
CA ASN A 138 1.86 -27.70 -3.46
C ASN A 138 2.99 -28.07 -2.48
N VAL A 139 2.77 -27.95 -1.17
CA VAL A 139 3.73 -28.37 -0.13
C VAL A 139 4.02 -29.88 -0.22
N PHE A 140 2.98 -30.70 -0.43
CA PHE A 140 3.15 -32.13 -0.63
C PHE A 140 4.00 -32.43 -1.88
N ARG A 141 3.66 -31.84 -3.03
CA ARG A 141 4.44 -31.99 -4.28
C ARG A 141 5.90 -31.59 -4.12
N GLU A 142 6.19 -30.49 -3.43
CA GLU A 142 7.57 -30.05 -3.17
C GLU A 142 8.35 -31.02 -2.27
N SER A 143 7.70 -31.62 -1.27
CA SER A 143 8.35 -32.62 -0.41
C SER A 143 8.77 -33.86 -1.21
N ILE A 144 7.88 -34.38 -2.06
CA ILE A 144 8.16 -35.50 -2.97
C ILE A 144 9.26 -35.16 -3.99
N ALA A 145 9.30 -33.92 -4.49
CA ALA A 145 10.32 -33.47 -5.45
C ALA A 145 11.73 -33.26 -4.85
N LYS A 146 11.84 -33.15 -3.52
CA LYS A 146 13.11 -32.89 -2.80
C LYS A 146 13.75 -34.16 -2.22
N GLU A 147 13.04 -35.29 -2.14
CA GLU A 147 13.63 -36.57 -1.72
C GLU A 147 14.35 -37.28 -2.88
N PRO A 148 15.64 -37.65 -2.73
CA PRO A 148 16.29 -38.55 -3.67
C PRO A 148 15.74 -39.97 -3.46
N VAL A 149 14.94 -40.45 -4.43
CA VAL A 149 14.38 -41.81 -4.43
C VAL A 149 15.50 -42.85 -4.37
N LYS A 150 15.82 -43.34 -3.16
CA LYS A 150 16.66 -44.52 -2.97
C LYS A 150 15.84 -45.76 -3.31
N SER A 151 15.93 -46.20 -4.56
CA SER A 151 15.29 -47.40 -5.05
C SER A 151 15.90 -48.67 -4.45
N ASN A 152 15.56 -49.01 -3.22
CA ASN A 152 15.76 -50.36 -2.69
C ASN A 152 14.65 -51.28 -3.20
N GLY A 153 14.81 -51.77 -4.42
CA GLY A 153 14.01 -52.86 -4.94
C GLY A 153 14.44 -54.19 -4.31
N SER A 154 13.75 -54.65 -3.27
CA SER A 154 13.84 -56.05 -2.80
C SER A 154 12.51 -56.76 -3.04
N ALA A 155 12.45 -57.53 -4.13
CA ALA A 155 11.46 -58.59 -4.28
C ALA A 155 11.75 -59.73 -3.28
N PRO A 156 10.73 -60.47 -2.81
CA PRO A 156 10.90 -61.41 -1.71
C PRO A 156 11.51 -62.74 -2.16
N HIS A 157 12.60 -63.17 -1.52
CA HIS A 157 13.00 -64.57 -1.48
C HIS A 157 12.86 -65.09 -0.05
N LYS A 158 12.16 -66.23 0.09
CA LYS A 158 12.21 -67.08 1.27
C LYS A 158 13.39 -68.04 1.11
N ASP A 159 14.15 -68.28 2.18
CA ASP A 159 14.31 -69.64 2.73
C ASP A 159 14.99 -69.63 4.11
N GLU A 160 14.92 -70.78 4.76
CA GLU A 160 14.88 -71.04 6.21
C GLU A 160 16.23 -71.00 6.98
N THR A 161 16.12 -70.97 8.32
CA THR A 161 17.15 -71.30 9.35
C THR A 161 18.35 -70.32 9.48
N ASN A 162 19.07 -70.22 10.61
CA ASN A 162 19.08 -70.98 11.87
C ASN A 162 19.27 -70.01 13.08
N ALA A 163 19.20 -70.55 14.30
CA ALA A 163 19.28 -69.83 15.57
C ALA A 163 20.67 -69.26 15.96
N GLU A 164 20.63 -68.44 17.03
CA GLU A 164 21.48 -68.55 18.24
C GLU A 164 22.32 -67.31 18.67
N ALA A 165 22.23 -67.02 19.97
CA ALA A 165 23.17 -66.31 20.86
C ALA A 165 23.64 -64.84 20.61
N ALA A 166 23.02 -63.96 21.40
CA ALA A 166 23.67 -63.23 22.52
C ALA A 166 24.57 -61.99 22.32
N SER A 167 24.65 -61.24 23.43
CA SER A 167 25.68 -60.25 23.80
C SER A 167 25.52 -58.79 23.34
N ALA A 168 24.94 -57.97 24.22
CA ALA A 168 25.39 -56.59 24.43
C ALA A 168 26.58 -56.63 25.43
N PRO A 169 27.55 -55.68 25.41
CA PRO A 169 27.27 -54.38 26.07
C PRO A 169 28.13 -53.15 25.65
N LYS A 170 27.73 -51.96 26.14
CA LYS A 170 28.56 -50.75 26.46
C LYS A 170 29.24 -50.00 25.28
N SER A 171 29.68 -48.73 25.40
CA SER A 171 29.28 -47.51 26.15
C SER A 171 30.32 -46.41 25.87
N VAL A 172 29.99 -45.10 26.03
CA VAL A 172 30.96 -43.94 26.02
C VAL A 172 31.44 -43.61 24.58
N ASP A 173 31.59 -42.36 24.10
CA ASP A 173 32.07 -41.13 24.76
C ASP A 173 31.43 -39.80 24.24
N LYS A 174 31.72 -38.67 24.90
CA LYS A 174 31.23 -37.31 24.59
C LYS A 174 32.35 -36.26 24.72
N PRO A 175 32.61 -35.43 23.69
CA PRO A 175 33.18 -34.09 23.90
C PRO A 175 32.32 -32.98 23.26
N LYS A 176 32.01 -31.91 24.00
CA LYS A 176 32.66 -30.57 23.99
C LYS A 176 32.11 -29.67 22.88
N ASP A 177 31.29 -28.67 23.23
CA ASP A 177 31.66 -27.38 23.86
C ASP A 177 32.14 -26.38 22.79
N LEU A 178 31.29 -25.37 22.56
CA LEU A 178 31.42 -24.34 21.53
C LEU A 178 30.75 -23.07 22.09
N SER A 179 31.48 -22.39 22.96
CA SER A 179 31.20 -21.00 23.34
C SER A 179 31.30 -20.11 22.10
N LEU A 180 30.18 -19.50 21.70
CA LEU A 180 30.17 -18.41 20.73
C LEU A 180 30.07 -17.08 21.48
N ASP A 181 31.22 -16.50 21.82
CA ASP A 181 31.30 -15.07 22.09
C ASP A 181 31.08 -14.33 20.77
N LEU A 182 30.05 -13.49 20.68
CA LEU A 182 29.89 -12.44 19.66
C LEU A 182 28.62 -11.63 19.92
N LEU A 183 28.76 -10.42 20.47
CA LEU A 183 28.57 -9.16 19.74
C LEU A 183 28.53 -7.96 20.70
N ASP A 184 29.22 -6.89 20.31
CA ASP A 184 29.41 -5.68 21.09
C ASP A 184 28.13 -4.83 21.24
N ASP A 185 28.08 -4.10 22.36
CA ASP A 185 27.01 -3.18 22.75
C ASP A 185 27.23 -1.80 22.12
N ASP A 186 26.47 -1.48 21.08
CA ASP A 186 26.49 -0.18 20.40
C ASP A 186 25.17 0.59 20.65
N THR A 187 25.02 1.11 21.87
CA THR A 187 23.94 2.06 22.20
C THR A 187 24.09 3.38 21.43
N PRO A 188 23.07 3.85 20.68
CA PRO A 188 23.09 5.19 20.10
C PRO A 188 22.87 6.28 21.17
N ASP A 189 23.72 7.29 21.10
CA ASP A 189 23.96 8.30 22.14
C ASP A 189 22.79 9.30 22.34
N LYS A 190 22.66 9.82 23.57
CA LYS A 190 21.69 10.87 23.95
C LYS A 190 22.37 12.23 24.12
N ALA A 191 22.54 12.99 23.03
CA ALA A 191 22.53 14.47 23.08
C ALA A 191 22.60 15.11 21.68
N ASN A 192 21.63 15.95 21.34
CA ASN A 192 21.90 17.40 21.23
C ASN A 192 20.61 18.23 21.21
N LEU A 193 20.43 19.10 22.21
CA LEU A 193 19.50 20.23 22.13
C LEU A 193 20.29 21.47 21.72
N ALA A 194 20.07 21.98 20.50
CA ALA A 194 20.57 23.29 20.08
C ALA A 194 19.51 23.99 19.23
N GLY A 195 19.19 25.24 19.58
CA GLY A 195 17.96 25.91 19.13
C GLY A 195 17.96 26.36 17.67
N SER A 196 16.78 26.26 17.04
CA SER A 196 16.45 27.05 15.84
C SER A 196 16.20 28.52 16.22
N PRO A 197 16.64 29.50 15.42
CA PRO A 197 16.39 30.92 15.70
C PRO A 197 14.91 31.28 15.45
N PRO A 198 14.36 32.28 16.16
CA PRO A 198 12.97 32.70 16.00
C PRO A 198 12.73 33.46 14.68
N VAL A 199 11.68 33.09 13.97
CA VAL A 199 11.14 33.90 12.86
C VAL A 199 10.36 35.09 13.44
N ALA A 200 10.83 36.31 13.20
CA ALA A 200 10.14 37.53 13.61
C ALA A 200 8.98 37.87 12.66
N PRO A 201 7.82 38.35 13.16
CA PRO A 201 6.72 38.77 12.33
C PRO A 201 6.86 40.25 11.90
N ALA A 202 6.91 40.49 10.60
CA ALA A 202 6.74 41.81 9.98
C ALA A 202 6.23 41.62 8.53
N GLY A 203 5.26 42.36 8.03
CA GLY A 203 4.39 43.34 8.69
C GLY A 203 3.25 43.71 7.74
N ASP A 204 2.08 44.04 8.28
CA ASP A 204 0.91 44.44 7.50
C ASP A 204 1.16 45.78 6.78
N GLN A 205 0.97 45.83 5.46
CA GLN A 205 0.76 47.06 4.68
C GLN A 205 -0.35 46.90 3.65
N HIS A 206 -1.55 46.75 4.19
CA HIS A 206 -2.82 47.13 3.56
C HIS A 206 -2.71 48.47 2.79
N THR A 207 -2.85 48.42 1.46
CA THR A 207 -3.01 49.62 0.59
C THR A 207 -4.09 49.41 -0.47
N ASP A 208 -5.36 49.51 -0.06
CA ASP A 208 -6.49 49.57 -0.99
C ASP A 208 -6.60 50.94 -1.69
N PRO A 209 -6.56 51.01 -3.03
CA PRO A 209 -6.98 52.20 -3.76
C PRO A 209 -8.51 52.33 -3.76
N LYS A 210 -8.98 53.22 -2.88
CA LYS A 210 -10.34 53.77 -2.69
C LYS A 210 -11.29 53.75 -3.93
N PRO A 211 -12.59 53.41 -3.75
CA PRO A 211 -13.55 53.29 -4.85
C PRO A 211 -13.94 54.63 -5.50
N ALA A 212 -14.20 54.59 -6.81
CA ALA A 212 -14.83 55.69 -7.54
C ALA A 212 -16.30 55.87 -7.12
N LYS A 213 -16.71 57.11 -6.85
CA LYS A 213 -18.11 57.46 -6.54
C LYS A 213 -18.95 57.61 -7.82
N PRO A 214 -20.27 57.30 -7.77
CA PRO A 214 -21.15 57.37 -8.93
C PRO A 214 -21.57 58.81 -9.25
N SER A 215 -21.67 59.12 -10.54
CA SER A 215 -22.40 60.28 -11.06
C SER A 215 -23.85 59.89 -11.36
N GLY A 216 -24.79 60.62 -10.78
CA GLY A 216 -26.16 60.72 -11.27
C GLY A 216 -26.61 62.19 -11.23
N PRO A 217 -27.90 62.50 -11.47
CA PRO A 217 -28.91 61.69 -12.15
C PRO A 217 -29.70 62.48 -13.24
N VAL A 218 -30.56 61.76 -13.98
CA VAL A 218 -31.74 62.20 -14.78
C VAL A 218 -31.65 63.36 -15.79
N HIS A 219 -32.10 63.09 -17.03
CA HIS A 219 -33.44 63.52 -17.49
C HIS A 219 -33.91 62.67 -18.69
N PRO A 220 -35.23 62.48 -18.91
CA PRO A 220 -35.75 61.60 -19.96
C PRO A 220 -36.12 62.36 -21.24
N LEU A 221 -36.05 61.67 -22.39
CA LEU A 221 -36.79 62.05 -23.60
C LEU A 221 -37.68 60.88 -24.04
N ASP A 222 -38.96 61.05 -23.74
CA ASP A 222 -40.08 60.34 -24.37
C ASP A 222 -40.18 60.73 -25.85
N ARG A 223 -40.28 59.75 -26.76
CA ARG A 223 -41.35 59.67 -27.79
C ARG A 223 -41.24 58.49 -28.74
N ARG A 224 -42.31 57.70 -28.73
CA ARG A 224 -43.01 57.00 -29.84
C ARG A 224 -42.45 57.18 -31.27
N THR A 225 -42.27 56.05 -31.96
CA THR A 225 -42.97 55.54 -33.17
C THR A 225 -42.44 54.08 -33.36
N GLY A 226 -43.19 53.08 -33.83
CA GLY A 226 -43.90 53.03 -35.11
C GLY A 226 -42.86 52.97 -36.25
N ASP A 227 -42.86 52.05 -37.21
CA ASP A 227 -43.68 50.85 -37.45
C ASP A 227 -42.70 49.81 -38.08
N GLU A 228 -43.03 48.55 -38.39
CA GLU A 228 -44.32 47.87 -38.65
C GLU A 228 -44.27 46.43 -38.08
#